data_AF-A0A222SRW4-F1
#
_entry.id   AF-A0A222SRW4-F1
#
_cell.length_a   1.000
_cell.length_b   1.000
_cell.length_c   1.000
_cell.angle_alpha   90.00
_cell.angle_beta   90.00
_cell.angle_gamma   90.00
#
_symmetry.space_group_name_H-M   'P 1'
#
loop_
_entity.id
_entity.type
_entity.pdbx_description
1 polymer ?
#
loop_
_entity_poly.entity_id
_entity_poly.type
_entity_poly.pdbx_seq_one_letter_code
_entity_poly.pdbx_strand_id
1 'polypeptide(L)'
;MFQTRAGPAALELDPDGPYAGPLLEAVSEVARLDAYAAREVLPPPAARAALSAERADALSTAITAARLGAGTLPPDYRQSPSRAVTLGETELRRLLRDDKAVPGNPPEELPQPT
;
A
#
# COMPACT_ATOMS: atom_id res chain seq x y z
N MET A 1 5.10 -8.53 -3.20
CA MET A 1 4.71 -7.67 -2.06
C MET A 1 5.41 -8.05 -0.75
N PHE A 2 5.40 -9.31 -0.30
CA PHE A 2 6.04 -9.68 0.99
C PHE A 2 7.57 -9.50 1.02
N GLN A 3 8.25 -9.70 -0.11
CA GLN A 3 9.71 -9.51 -0.20
C GLN A 3 10.15 -8.03 -0.16
N THR A 4 9.25 -7.11 -0.52
CA THR A 4 9.55 -5.67 -0.64
C THR A 4 9.84 -5.02 0.72
N ARG A 5 9.30 -5.57 1.82
CA ARG A 5 9.52 -5.06 3.18
C ARG A 5 10.69 -5.69 3.92
N ALA A 6 11.16 -6.86 3.49
CA ALA A 6 12.22 -7.58 4.21
C ALA A 6 13.57 -6.83 4.16
N GLY A 7 13.90 -6.23 3.01
CA GLY A 7 15.13 -5.46 2.83
C GLY A 7 15.20 -4.20 3.70
N PRO A 8 14.21 -3.29 3.61
CA PRO A 8 14.13 -2.12 4.49
C PRO A 8 14.09 -2.49 5.98
N ALA A 9 13.32 -3.51 6.37
CA ALA A 9 13.27 -3.96 7.76
C ALA A 9 14.63 -4.49 8.25
N ALA A 10 15.41 -5.16 7.40
CA ALA A 10 16.75 -5.61 7.77
C ALA A 10 17.73 -4.43 7.96
N LEU A 11 17.59 -3.35 7.19
CA LEU A 11 18.36 -2.12 7.39
C LEU A 11 17.99 -1.38 8.68
N GLU A 12 16.72 -1.44 9.09
CA GLU A 12 16.26 -0.85 10.36
C GLU A 12 16.75 -1.64 11.59
N LEU A 13 16.92 -2.96 11.46
CA LEU A 13 17.33 -3.83 12.56
C LEU A 13 18.84 -3.76 12.86
N ASP A 14 19.68 -3.45 11.87
CA ASP A 14 21.13 -3.38 12.02
C ASP A 14 21.76 -2.26 11.17
N PRO A 15 21.48 -0.98 11.48
CA PRO A 15 21.89 0.17 10.66
C PRO A 15 23.41 0.39 10.63
N ASP A 16 24.13 -0.05 11.68
CA ASP A 16 25.57 0.09 11.83
C ASP A 16 26.31 -1.25 11.71
N GLY A 17 25.60 -2.29 11.26
CA GLY A 17 26.12 -3.64 11.12
C GLY A 17 27.23 -3.75 10.09
N PRO A 18 28.06 -4.81 10.17
CA PRO A 18 29.13 -5.06 9.20
C PRO A 18 28.63 -5.23 7.76
N TYR A 19 27.33 -5.49 7.59
CA TYR A 19 26.68 -5.67 6.30
C TYR A 19 25.74 -4.53 5.91
N ALA A 20 25.62 -3.46 6.69
CA ALA A 20 24.66 -2.39 6.43
C ALA A 20 24.84 -1.75 5.03
N GLY A 21 26.09 -1.48 4.63
CA GLY A 21 26.42 -0.96 3.30
C GLY A 21 26.09 -1.93 2.15
N PRO A 22 26.64 -3.16 2.15
CA PRO A 22 26.32 -4.17 1.13
C PRO A 22 24.82 -4.53 1.05
N LEU A 23 24.13 -4.55 2.20
CA LEU A 23 22.69 -4.80 2.27
C LEU A 23 21.91 -3.66 1.62
N LEU A 24 22.27 -2.41 1.91
CA LEU A 24 21.65 -1.24 1.29
C LEU A 24 21.86 -1.24 -0.23
N GLU A 25 23.05 -1.62 -0.70
CA GLU A 25 23.34 -1.75 -2.12
C GLU A 25 22.46 -2.81 -2.79
N ALA A 26 22.41 -4.03 -2.24
CA ALA A 26 21.60 -5.11 -2.78
C ALA A 26 20.09 -4.77 -2.78
N VAL A 27 19.59 -4.17 -1.70
CA VAL A 27 18.19 -3.76 -1.59
C VAL A 27 17.86 -2.67 -2.61
N SER A 28 18.78 -1.73 -2.86
CA SER A 28 18.58 -0.65 -3.84
C SER A 28 18.57 -1.16 -5.29
N GLU A 29 19.43 -2.12 -5.61
CA GLU A 29 19.47 -2.77 -6.93
C GLU A 29 18.20 -3.55 -7.26
N VAL A 30 17.57 -4.15 -6.26
CA VAL A 30 16.26 -4.82 -6.43
C VAL A 30 15.14 -3.78 -6.46
N ALA A 31 15.21 -2.76 -5.61
CA ALA A 31 14.16 -1.75 -5.48
C ALA A 31 13.98 -0.89 -6.74
N ARG A 32 15.03 -0.66 -7.55
CA ARG A 32 14.88 0.08 -8.82
C ARG A 32 13.97 -0.61 -9.85
N LEU A 33 13.70 -1.90 -9.69
CA LEU A 33 12.85 -2.68 -10.59
C LEU A 33 11.37 -2.60 -10.23
N ASP A 34 11.02 -2.06 -9.06
CA ASP A 34 9.65 -1.96 -8.57
C ASP A 34 9.44 -0.60 -7.90
N ALA A 35 8.53 0.20 -8.45
CA ALA A 35 8.36 1.56 -7.97
C ALA A 35 7.82 1.65 -6.52
N TYR A 36 7.08 0.64 -6.04
CA TYR A 36 6.66 0.56 -4.65
C TYR A 36 7.83 0.22 -3.74
N ALA A 37 8.71 -0.69 -4.16
CA ALA A 37 9.97 -0.99 -3.48
C ALA A 37 10.88 0.24 -3.40
N ALA A 38 11.07 0.95 -4.51
CA ALA A 38 11.83 2.19 -4.55
C ALA A 38 11.28 3.24 -3.56
N ARG A 39 9.95 3.35 -3.46
CA ARG A 39 9.29 4.25 -2.51
C ARG A 39 9.53 3.87 -1.06
N GLU A 40 9.67 2.60 -0.71
CA GLU A 40 9.92 2.19 0.68
C GLU A 40 11.41 2.30 1.05
N VAL A 41 12.33 2.23 0.08
CA VAL A 41 13.79 2.29 0.29
C VAL A 41 14.36 3.72 0.33
N LEU A 42 13.77 4.66 -0.42
CA LEU A 42 14.23 6.06 -0.46
C LEU A 42 13.99 6.89 0.84
N PRO A 43 12.89 6.70 1.60
CA PRO A 43 12.56 7.54 2.75
C PRO A 43 13.41 7.37 4.02
N PRO A 44 13.91 6.16 4.40
CA PRO A 44 14.64 5.98 5.64
C PRO A 44 15.83 6.95 5.73
N PRO A 45 15.96 7.72 6.83
CA PRO A 45 17.09 8.63 7.04
C PRO A 45 18.45 7.94 6.89
N ALA A 46 18.55 6.69 7.31
CA ALA A 46 19.73 5.84 7.15
C ALA A 46 20.06 5.54 5.68
N ALA A 47 19.04 5.26 4.86
CA ALA A 47 19.23 5.03 3.43
C ALA A 47 19.65 6.32 2.70
N ARG A 48 19.07 7.47 3.05
CA ARG A 48 19.44 8.76 2.46
C ARG A 48 20.89 9.18 2.73
N ALA A 49 21.44 8.86 3.90
CA ALA A 49 22.80 9.21 4.26
C ALA A 49 23.85 8.28 3.60
N ALA A 50 23.47 7.05 3.27
CA ALA A 50 24.39 6.02 2.79
C ALA A 50 24.25 5.71 1.29
N LEU A 51 23.16 6.14 0.63
CA LEU A 51 23.00 5.98 -0.82
C LEU A 51 23.89 6.94 -1.60
N SER A 52 24.51 6.42 -2.66
CA SER A 52 25.14 7.27 -3.67
C SER A 52 24.08 8.11 -4.40
N ALA A 53 24.47 9.29 -4.88
CA ALA A 53 23.58 10.18 -5.63
C ALA A 53 22.97 9.48 -6.86
N GLU A 54 23.76 8.68 -7.57
CA GLU A 54 23.32 7.89 -8.73
C GLU A 54 22.20 6.90 -8.38
N ARG A 55 22.30 6.22 -7.24
CA ARG A 55 21.29 5.25 -6.80
C ARG A 55 20.03 5.94 -6.31
N ALA A 56 20.17 7.03 -5.58
CA ALA A 56 19.04 7.85 -5.17
C ALA A 56 18.26 8.37 -6.39
N ASP A 57 18.96 8.80 -7.44
CA ASP A 57 18.37 9.25 -8.70
C ASP A 57 17.65 8.11 -9.45
N ALA A 58 18.24 6.92 -9.52
CA ALA A 58 17.60 5.75 -10.13
C ALA A 58 16.29 5.36 -9.43
N LEU A 59 16.27 5.35 -8.08
CA LEU A 59 15.05 5.08 -7.31
C LEU A 59 14.01 6.19 -7.50
N SER A 60 14.43 7.46 -7.48
CA SER A 60 13.56 8.62 -7.74
C SER A 60 12.93 8.54 -9.14
N THR A 61 13.70 8.14 -10.15
CA THR A 61 13.24 7.94 -11.52
C THR A 61 12.18 6.83 -11.60
N ALA A 62 12.40 5.69 -10.93
CA ALA A 62 11.43 4.60 -10.88
C ALA A 62 10.09 5.03 -10.24
N ILE A 63 10.15 5.76 -9.12
CA ILE A 63 8.97 6.33 -8.45
C ILE A 63 8.22 7.31 -9.37
N THR A 64 8.96 8.19 -10.03
CA THR A 64 8.41 9.22 -10.93
C THR A 64 7.76 8.61 -12.15
N ALA A 65 8.40 7.63 -12.80
CA ALA A 65 7.89 6.93 -13.96
C ALA A 65 6.56 6.22 -13.65
N ALA A 66 6.44 5.64 -12.45
CA ALA A 66 5.21 5.02 -11.97
C ALA A 66 4.17 6.04 -11.44
N ARG A 67 4.48 7.33 -11.44
CA ARG A 67 3.65 8.42 -10.90
C ARG A 67 3.25 8.22 -9.44
N LEU A 68 4.03 7.44 -8.69
CA LEU A 68 3.77 7.24 -7.27
C LEU A 68 4.04 8.54 -6.53
N GLY A 69 3.04 9.03 -5.79
CA GLY A 69 3.13 10.31 -5.08
C GLY A 69 2.80 11.54 -5.93
N ALA A 70 2.45 11.40 -7.22
CA ALA A 70 2.10 12.53 -8.09
C ALA A 70 0.77 13.23 -7.74
N GLY A 71 0.03 12.73 -6.74
CA GLY A 71 -1.25 13.28 -6.26
C GLY A 71 -2.40 13.24 -7.27
N THR A 72 -2.14 12.86 -8.53
CA THR A 72 -3.11 12.91 -9.61
C THR A 72 -2.95 11.73 -10.57
N LEU A 73 -4.03 10.95 -10.72
CA LEU A 73 -4.17 9.96 -11.80
C LEU A 73 -4.49 10.68 -13.12
N PRO A 74 -3.97 10.24 -14.28
CA PRO A 74 -4.43 10.76 -15.56
C PRO A 74 -5.92 10.47 -15.78
N PRO A 75 -6.64 11.30 -16.56
CA PRO A 75 -8.09 11.16 -16.76
C PRO A 75 -8.51 9.75 -17.20
N ASP A 76 -7.74 9.15 -18.11
CA ASP A 76 -8.02 7.81 -18.67
C ASP A 76 -7.95 6.71 -17.60
N TYR A 77 -7.08 6.87 -16.61
CA TYR A 77 -6.96 5.95 -15.48
C TYR A 77 -7.93 6.25 -14.34
N ARG A 78 -8.61 7.41 -14.33
CA ARG A 78 -9.64 7.73 -13.32
C ARG A 78 -10.97 7.04 -13.60
N GLN A 79 -11.30 6.83 -14.87
CA GLN A 79 -12.63 6.37 -15.24
C GLN A 79 -12.97 4.98 -14.67
N SER A 80 -12.03 4.04 -14.75
CA SER A 80 -12.23 2.68 -14.23
C SER A 80 -12.45 2.64 -12.70
N PRO A 81 -11.56 3.21 -11.85
CA PRO A 81 -11.79 3.26 -10.41
C PRO A 81 -13.02 4.08 -10.03
N SER A 82 -13.32 5.19 -10.71
CA SER A 82 -14.56 5.94 -10.46
C SER A 82 -15.80 5.09 -10.72
N ARG A 83 -15.85 4.32 -11.82
CA ARG A 83 -16.97 3.40 -12.09
C ARG A 83 -17.08 2.31 -11.03
N ALA A 84 -15.96 1.71 -10.62
CA ALA A 84 -15.94 0.68 -9.59
C ALA A 84 -16.45 1.23 -8.24
N VAL A 85 -16.03 2.43 -7.85
CA VAL A 85 -16.52 3.11 -6.63
C VAL A 85 -18.02 3.37 -6.72
N THR A 86 -18.51 3.94 -7.83
CA THR A 86 -19.95 4.19 -8.03
C THR A 86 -20.77 2.91 -7.94
N LEU A 87 -20.29 1.81 -8.53
CA LEU A 87 -20.94 0.50 -8.46
C LEU A 87 -20.98 -0.01 -7.01
N GLY A 88 -19.85 0.03 -6.31
CA GLY A 88 -19.75 -0.39 -4.91
C GLY A 88 -20.65 0.42 -3.98
N GLU A 89 -20.70 1.74 -4.15
CA GLU A 89 -21.60 2.61 -3.38
C GLU A 89 -23.07 2.28 -3.66
N THR A 90 -23.43 2.02 -4.92
CA THR A 90 -24.80 1.70 -5.30
C THR A 90 -25.24 0.39 -4.66
N GLU A 91 -24.38 -0.62 -4.70
CA GLU A 91 -24.66 -1.92 -4.11
C GLU A 91 -24.72 -1.85 -2.58
N LEU A 92 -23.81 -1.10 -1.95
CA LEU A 92 -23.87 -0.86 -0.52
C LEU A 92 -25.18 -0.16 -0.11
N ARG A 93 -25.61 0.86 -0.85
CA ARG A 93 -26.91 1.53 -0.59
C ARG A 93 -28.10 0.60 -0.79
N ARG A 94 -28.01 -0.38 -1.67
CA ARG A 94 -29.05 -1.41 -1.85
C ARG A 94 -29.09 -2.31 -0.62
N LEU A 95 -27.95 -2.90 -0.26
CA LEU A 95 -27.82 -3.79 0.90
C LEU A 95 -28.29 -3.12 2.21
N LEU A 96 -27.92 -1.86 2.43
CA LEU A 96 -28.34 -1.11 3.62
C LEU A 96 -29.84 -0.79 3.64
N ARG A 97 -30.48 -0.62 2.47
CA ARG A 97 -31.94 -0.45 2.41
C ARG A 97 -32.67 -1.77 2.62
N ASP A 98 -32.13 -2.85 2.06
CA ASP A 98 -32.71 -4.19 2.21
C ASP A 98 -32.61 -4.64 3.68
N ASP A 99 -31.48 -4.38 4.36
CA ASP A 99 -31.31 -4.62 5.80
C ASP A 99 -32.31 -3.81 6.65
N LYS A 100 -32.52 -2.53 6.31
CA LYS A 100 -33.53 -1.68 6.96
C LYS A 100 -34.98 -2.10 6.68
N ALA A 101 -35.21 -2.81 5.58
CA ALA A 101 -36.54 -3.24 5.13
C ALA A 101 -36.95 -4.60 5.70
N VAL A 102 -36.04 -5.35 6.32
CA VAL A 102 -36.38 -6.54 7.11
C VAL A 102 -37.06 -6.05 8.40
N PRO A 103 -38.38 -6.28 8.59
CA PRO A 103 -39.01 -6.03 9.88
C PRO A 103 -38.33 -6.97 10.86
N GLY A 104 -37.83 -6.43 11.99
CA GLY A 104 -37.27 -7.26 13.04
C GLY A 104 -38.24 -8.38 13.37
N ASN A 105 -37.78 -9.62 13.27
CA ASN A 105 -38.54 -10.74 13.79
C ASN A 105 -38.90 -10.38 15.23
N PRO A 106 -40.20 -10.42 15.62
CA PRO A 106 -40.54 -10.25 17.02
C PRO A 106 -39.75 -11.31 17.82
N PRO A 107 -39.25 -10.97 19.02
CA PRO A 107 -38.55 -11.94 19.84
C PRO A 107 -39.45 -13.17 19.99
N GLU A 108 -38.93 -14.35 19.64
CA GLU A 108 -39.59 -15.63 19.91
C GLU A 108 -39.93 -15.66 21.40
N GLU A 109 -41.22 -15.54 21.70
CA GLU A 109 -41.76 -15.66 23.04
C GLU A 109 -41.59 -17.13 23.45
N LEU A 110 -40.49 -17.40 24.16
CA LEU A 110 -40.18 -18.72 24.68
C LEU A 110 -41.32 -19.15 25.63
N PRO A 111 -41.94 -20.34 25.41
CA PRO A 111 -43.02 -20.81 26.26
C PRO A 111 -42.52 -21.01 27.70
N GLN A 112 -43.22 -20.39 28.65
CA GLN A 112 -42.96 -20.53 30.08
C GLN A 112 -43.24 -21.97 30.53
N PRO A 113 -42.32 -22.61 31.30
CA PRO A 113 -42.52 -23.95 31.79
C PRO A 113 -43.62 -23.97 32.86
N THR A 114 -44.47 -25.00 32.78
CA THR A 114 -45.62 -25.25 33.67
C THR A 114 -45.19 -25.78 35.03
#